data_AF-A0A5N4WAV9-F1
#
_entry.id   AF-A0A5N4WAV9-F1
#
_cell.length_a   1.000
_cell.length_b   1.000
_cell.length_c   1.000
_cell.angle_alpha   90.00
_cell.angle_beta   90.00
_cell.angle_gamma   90.00
#
_symmetry.space_group_name_H-M   'P 1'
#
loop_
_entity.id
_entity.type
_entity.pdbx_description
1 polymer ?
#
loop_
_entity_poly.entity_id
_entity_poly.type
_entity_poly.pdbx_seq_one_letter_code
_entity_poly.pdbx_strand_id
1 'polypeptide(L)'
;NITLLYGFLAPSEYINVGAWSIGNECVYYAFTPILIMLYNKRKLFGNLALLAAVIIGIYFAFFALDHHLTLAQQWKIYINPFNNLFLYFSGLALYYNFNELKMKLTAPLLILISICLLWFYPVSGDQIEIVTNFNRIIFSIAAVTLTLGFYKLEIITMPSSLSKILSNIGEATYGIYLIHPVVFLYITRFFNLNSYLNILLTIILTLLISNLLYYFYEKPFIKIGKRLTTRSVT
;
A
#
# COMPACT_ATOMS: atom_id res chain seq x y z
N ASN A 1 11.42 -15.99 5.49
CA ASN A 1 11.00 -15.31 4.24
C ASN A 1 9.88 -16.05 3.52
N ILE A 2 10.04 -17.32 3.11
CA ILE A 2 8.99 -18.07 2.38
C ILE A 2 7.65 -18.15 3.15
N THR A 3 7.69 -18.37 4.46
CA THR A 3 6.50 -18.45 5.32
C THR A 3 5.91 -17.10 5.72
N LEU A 4 6.57 -15.99 5.36
CA LEU A 4 6.21 -14.62 5.74
C LEU A 4 6.15 -14.34 7.26
N LEU A 5 6.51 -15.32 8.11
CA LEU A 5 6.53 -15.21 9.58
C LEU A 5 7.48 -14.13 10.12
N TYR A 6 8.44 -13.67 9.31
CA TYR A 6 9.31 -12.56 9.68
C TYR A 6 8.51 -11.28 9.95
N GLY A 7 7.35 -11.08 9.32
CA GLY A 7 6.46 -9.95 9.63
C GLY A 7 5.99 -9.94 11.09
N PHE A 8 5.87 -11.10 11.73
CA PHE A 8 5.47 -11.22 13.14
C PHE A 8 6.66 -11.21 14.10
N LEU A 9 7.75 -11.90 13.74
CA LEU A 9 8.85 -12.20 14.67
C LEU A 9 10.05 -11.27 14.53
N ALA A 10 10.38 -10.89 13.29
CA ALA A 10 11.57 -10.12 12.99
C ALA A 10 11.37 -9.29 11.70
N PRO A 11 10.63 -8.17 11.76
CA PRO A 11 10.24 -7.41 10.57
C PRO A 11 11.41 -6.87 9.74
N SER A 12 12.63 -6.83 10.30
CA SER A 12 13.87 -6.44 9.62
C SER A 12 14.54 -7.57 8.83
N GLU A 13 14.18 -8.84 9.05
CA GLU A 13 14.90 -10.01 8.51
C GLU A 13 14.34 -10.45 7.14
N TYR A 14 13.99 -9.47 6.31
CA TYR A 14 13.52 -9.71 4.95
C TYR A 14 14.68 -9.79 3.96
N ILE A 15 14.57 -10.66 2.96
CA ILE A 15 15.67 -10.87 1.97
C ILE A 15 15.59 -9.85 0.82
N ASN A 16 14.39 -9.57 0.31
CA ASN A 16 14.21 -8.72 -0.87
C ASN A 16 13.87 -7.28 -0.48
N VAL A 17 14.42 -6.30 -1.19
CA VAL A 17 14.12 -4.87 -0.98
C VAL A 17 12.61 -4.65 -1.08
N GLY A 18 12.04 -3.97 -0.09
CA GLY A 18 10.60 -3.74 0.00
C GLY A 18 9.79 -4.90 0.61
N ALA A 19 10.33 -6.11 0.75
CA ALA A 19 9.53 -7.24 1.24
C ALA A 19 9.00 -7.06 2.68
N TRP A 20 9.54 -6.11 3.46
CA TRP A 20 8.95 -5.68 4.73
C TRP A 20 7.45 -5.35 4.63
N SER A 21 6.98 -4.72 3.55
CA SER A 21 5.56 -4.39 3.41
C SER A 21 4.69 -5.64 3.26
N ILE A 22 5.18 -6.65 2.56
CA ILE A 22 4.51 -7.96 2.38
C ILE A 22 4.43 -8.70 3.72
N GLY A 23 5.52 -8.65 4.50
CA GLY A 23 5.53 -9.17 5.87
C GLY A 23 4.46 -8.49 6.74
N ASN A 24 4.35 -7.16 6.65
CA ASN A 24 3.34 -6.40 7.36
C ASN A 24 1.91 -6.74 6.92
N GLU A 25 1.68 -6.89 5.61
CA GLU A 25 0.38 -7.33 5.09
C GLU A 25 -0.06 -8.68 5.66
N CYS A 26 0.86 -9.62 5.86
CA CYS A 26 0.53 -10.90 6.51
C CYS A 26 0.07 -10.72 7.96
N VAL A 27 0.68 -9.79 8.69
CA VAL A 27 0.23 -9.42 10.04
C VAL A 27 -1.18 -8.83 9.96
N TYR A 28 -1.44 -7.96 8.99
CA TYR A 28 -2.75 -7.33 8.81
C TYR A 28 -3.84 -8.36 8.47
N TYR A 29 -3.55 -9.30 7.58
CA TYR A 29 -4.48 -10.38 7.23
C TYR A 29 -4.82 -11.28 8.41
N ALA A 30 -3.92 -11.45 9.38
CA ALA A 30 -4.25 -12.15 10.62
C ALA A 30 -5.26 -11.37 11.50
N PHE A 31 -5.24 -10.03 11.45
CA PHE A 31 -6.23 -9.19 12.14
C PHE A 31 -7.57 -9.08 11.38
N THR A 32 -7.59 -9.30 10.07
CA THR A 32 -8.78 -9.08 9.22
C THR A 32 -10.03 -9.83 9.68
N PRO A 33 -9.99 -11.14 10.04
CA PRO A 33 -11.18 -11.84 10.52
C PRO A 33 -11.77 -11.21 11.79
N ILE A 34 -10.90 -10.78 12.71
CA ILE A 34 -11.30 -10.12 13.95
C ILE A 34 -11.96 -8.77 13.63
N LEU A 35 -11.34 -7.98 12.75
CA LEU A 35 -11.86 -6.67 12.39
C LEU A 35 -13.22 -6.76 11.68
N ILE A 36 -13.38 -7.72 10.75
CA ILE A 36 -14.66 -8.04 10.10
C ILE A 36 -15.71 -8.46 11.13
N MET A 37 -15.35 -9.35 12.06
CA MET A 37 -16.25 -9.78 13.14
C MET A 37 -16.74 -8.58 13.98
N LEU A 38 -15.85 -7.65 14.32
CA LEU A 38 -16.22 -6.45 15.08
C LEU A 38 -17.20 -5.57 14.29
N TYR A 39 -16.92 -5.30 13.02
CA TYR A 39 -17.80 -4.51 12.15
C TYR A 39 -19.16 -5.16 11.94
N ASN A 40 -19.20 -6.48 11.71
CA ASN A 40 -20.44 -7.23 11.56
C ASN A 40 -21.27 -7.26 12.85
N LYS A 41 -20.62 -7.25 14.03
CA LYS A 41 -21.33 -7.17 15.31
C LYS A 41 -21.94 -5.79 15.50
N ARG A 42 -21.14 -4.73 15.43
CA ARG A 42 -21.58 -3.33 15.42
C ARG A 42 -20.53 -2.46 14.75
N LYS A 43 -20.96 -1.59 13.84
CA LYS A 43 -20.11 -0.57 13.19
C LYS A 43 -19.24 0.23 14.17
N LEU A 44 -19.80 0.56 15.35
CA LEU A 44 -19.08 1.23 16.44
C LEU A 44 -17.83 0.45 16.89
N PHE A 45 -17.90 -0.87 17.05
CA PHE A 45 -16.78 -1.67 17.54
C PHE A 45 -15.62 -1.71 16.54
N GLY A 46 -15.93 -1.83 15.25
CA GLY A 46 -14.90 -1.71 14.21
C GLY A 46 -14.25 -0.33 14.20
N ASN A 47 -15.03 0.74 14.38
CA ASN A 47 -14.50 2.11 14.45
C ASN A 47 -13.67 2.36 15.74
N LEU A 48 -14.01 1.73 16.86
CA LEU A 48 -13.17 1.76 18.06
C LEU A 48 -11.84 1.02 17.85
N ALA A 49 -11.84 -0.10 17.12
CA ALA A 49 -10.61 -0.79 16.76
C ALA A 49 -9.74 0.07 15.81
N LEU A 50 -10.35 0.76 14.84
CA LEU A 50 -9.65 1.76 14.03
C LEU A 50 -9.06 2.88 14.89
N LEU A 51 -9.84 3.44 15.83
CA LEU A 51 -9.37 4.49 16.72
C LEU A 51 -8.15 4.03 17.53
N ALA A 52 -8.18 2.81 18.06
CA ALA A 52 -7.02 2.22 18.75
C ALA A 52 -5.80 2.12 17.82
N ALA A 53 -5.96 1.67 16.57
CA ALA A 53 -4.88 1.62 15.60
C ALA A 53 -4.34 3.03 15.26
N VAL A 54 -5.21 4.03 15.13
CA VAL A 54 -4.82 5.43 14.91
C VAL A 54 -4.01 5.98 16.08
N ILE A 55 -4.40 5.70 17.33
CA ILE A 55 -3.65 6.09 18.52
C ILE A 55 -2.24 5.48 18.50
N ILE A 56 -2.12 4.21 18.09
CA ILE A 56 -0.81 3.57 17.90
C ILE A 56 -0.01 4.29 16.80
N GLY A 57 -0.63 4.61 15.65
CA GLY A 57 0.03 5.37 14.58
C GLY A 57 0.51 6.76 15.03
N ILE A 58 -0.28 7.46 15.86
CA ILE A 58 0.11 8.74 16.48
C ILE A 58 1.30 8.54 17.42
N TYR A 59 1.32 7.46 18.20
CA TYR A 59 2.47 7.13 19.04
C TYR A 59 3.75 7.00 18.21
N PHE A 60 3.69 6.30 17.06
CA PHE A 60 4.84 6.20 16.17
C PHE A 60 5.27 7.55 15.60
N ALA A 61 4.32 8.38 15.18
CA ALA A 61 4.59 9.67 14.53
C ALA A 61 5.25 10.70 15.47
N PHE A 62 4.90 10.72 16.76
CA PHE A 62 5.36 11.75 17.70
C PHE A 62 6.37 11.26 18.74
N PHE A 63 6.41 9.96 19.02
CA PHE A 63 7.20 9.43 20.14
C PHE A 63 8.17 8.31 19.74
N ALA A 64 7.77 7.40 18.85
CA ALA A 64 8.65 6.26 18.50
C ALA A 64 9.70 6.61 17.44
N LEU A 65 9.36 7.49 16.49
CA LEU A 65 10.28 7.98 15.46
C LEU A 65 10.77 9.38 15.83
N ASP A 66 12.10 9.54 15.88
CA ASP A 66 12.76 10.82 16.11
C ASP A 66 12.96 11.56 14.79
N HIS A 67 12.42 12.77 14.65
CA HIS A 67 12.56 13.58 13.44
C HIS A 67 13.98 14.17 13.25
N HIS A 68 14.82 14.15 14.29
CA HIS A 68 16.22 14.61 14.20
C HIS A 68 17.17 13.58 13.60
N LEU A 69 16.74 12.32 13.48
CA LEU A 69 17.50 11.22 12.90
C LEU A 69 16.95 10.86 11.53
N THR A 70 17.78 10.32 10.65
CA THR A 70 17.30 9.92 9.31
C THR A 70 16.40 8.69 9.41
N LEU A 71 15.50 8.53 8.43
CA LEU A 71 14.63 7.35 8.37
C LEU A 71 15.43 6.06 8.26
N ALA A 72 16.56 6.10 7.56
CA ALA A 72 17.45 4.95 7.40
C ALA A 72 18.01 4.45 8.74
N GLN A 73 18.36 5.37 9.66
CA GLN A 73 18.85 5.01 10.99
C GLN A 73 17.79 4.33 11.86
N GLN A 74 16.52 4.67 11.63
CA GLN A 74 15.37 4.19 12.42
C GLN A 74 14.50 3.20 11.64
N TRP A 75 15.06 2.59 10.58
CA TRP A 75 14.31 1.77 9.64
C TRP A 75 13.53 0.64 10.32
N LYS A 76 14.13 -0.01 11.32
CA LYS A 76 13.49 -1.08 12.09
C LYS A 76 12.21 -0.62 12.83
N ILE A 77 12.20 0.61 13.32
CA ILE A 77 11.02 1.20 13.97
C ILE A 77 9.97 1.52 12.92
N TYR A 78 10.39 2.11 11.79
CA TYR A 78 9.50 2.48 10.70
C TYR A 78 8.76 1.29 10.08
N ILE A 79 9.47 0.19 9.81
CA ILE A 79 8.87 -1.01 9.18
C ILE A 79 8.02 -1.84 10.13
N ASN A 80 7.95 -1.50 11.42
CA ASN A 80 7.13 -2.22 12.37
C ASN A 80 5.65 -2.26 11.87
N PRO A 81 5.00 -3.44 11.83
CA PRO A 81 3.62 -3.56 11.34
C PRO A 81 2.65 -2.58 12.03
N PHE A 82 2.85 -2.31 13.33
CA PHE A 82 1.97 -1.43 14.09
C PHE A 82 2.06 0.05 13.64
N ASN A 83 3.16 0.48 13.04
CA ASN A 83 3.33 1.85 12.56
C ASN A 83 2.34 2.21 11.43
N ASN A 84 2.02 1.24 10.55
CA ASN A 84 1.16 1.46 9.38
C ASN A 84 -0.18 0.72 9.49
N LEU A 85 -0.44 0.01 10.58
CA LEU A 85 -1.67 -0.77 10.81
C LEU A 85 -2.96 0.04 10.63
N PHE A 86 -2.94 1.30 11.08
CA PHE A 86 -4.12 2.16 10.99
C PHE A 86 -4.53 2.47 9.54
N LEU A 87 -3.59 2.49 8.59
CA LEU A 87 -3.90 2.68 7.16
C LEU A 87 -4.66 1.46 6.61
N TYR A 88 -4.25 0.25 6.98
CA TYR A 88 -4.97 -0.98 6.63
C TYR A 88 -6.38 -0.99 7.23
N PHE A 89 -6.50 -0.67 8.53
CA PHE A 89 -7.78 -0.60 9.23
C PHE A 89 -8.69 0.46 8.63
N SER A 90 -8.11 1.59 8.19
CA SER A 90 -8.85 2.65 7.49
C SER A 90 -9.48 2.13 6.21
N GLY A 91 -8.76 1.32 5.41
CA GLY A 91 -9.32 0.68 4.22
C GLY A 91 -10.60 -0.13 4.48
N LEU A 92 -10.59 -1.00 5.50
CA LEU A 92 -11.81 -1.73 5.90
C LEU A 92 -12.90 -0.79 6.42
N ALA A 93 -12.52 0.20 7.22
CA ALA A 93 -13.45 1.18 7.74
C ALA A 93 -14.13 1.96 6.62
N LEU A 94 -13.42 2.34 5.55
CA LEU A 94 -14.00 3.03 4.41
C LEU A 94 -15.15 2.22 3.80
N TYR A 95 -14.97 0.90 3.61
CA TYR A 95 -16.04 0.03 3.12
C TYR A 95 -17.25 0.04 4.07
N TYR A 96 -17.07 -0.35 5.34
CA TYR A 96 -18.19 -0.46 6.30
C TYR A 96 -18.86 0.87 6.64
N ASN A 97 -18.14 1.99 6.49
CA ASN A 97 -18.68 3.31 6.79
C ASN A 97 -19.36 3.99 5.60
N PHE A 98 -18.91 3.71 4.37
CA PHE A 98 -19.30 4.47 3.18
C PHE A 98 -19.87 3.61 2.03
N ASN A 99 -19.98 2.28 2.16
CA ASN A 99 -20.49 1.41 1.09
C ASN A 99 -21.88 1.85 0.59
N GLU A 100 -22.81 2.16 1.47
CA GLU A 100 -24.19 2.54 1.17
C GLU A 100 -24.35 4.02 0.78
N LEU A 101 -23.36 4.86 1.07
CA LEU A 101 -23.42 6.30 0.81
C LEU A 101 -23.12 6.60 -0.66
N LYS A 102 -23.82 7.55 -1.27
CA LYS A 102 -23.44 8.06 -2.61
C LYS A 102 -22.65 9.34 -2.47
N MET A 103 -21.57 9.49 -3.24
CA MET A 103 -20.62 10.62 -3.12
C MET A 103 -20.28 11.24 -4.48
N LYS A 104 -21.28 11.38 -5.36
CA LYS A 104 -21.10 11.86 -6.75
C LYS A 104 -20.24 13.12 -6.89
N LEU A 105 -20.51 14.16 -6.08
CA LEU A 105 -19.79 15.43 -6.14
C LEU A 105 -18.62 15.48 -5.15
N THR A 106 -18.75 14.81 -4.00
CA THR A 106 -17.74 14.84 -2.95
C THR A 106 -16.54 13.96 -3.27
N ALA A 107 -16.71 12.85 -3.98
CA ALA A 107 -15.61 11.96 -4.36
C ALA A 107 -14.57 12.64 -5.26
N PRO A 108 -14.93 13.29 -6.39
CA PRO A 108 -13.98 14.06 -7.20
C PRO A 108 -13.30 15.18 -6.40
N LEU A 109 -14.05 15.85 -5.52
CA LEU A 109 -13.50 16.92 -4.67
C LEU A 109 -12.46 16.39 -3.69
N LEU A 110 -12.73 15.24 -3.05
CA LEU A 110 -11.77 14.57 -2.17
C LEU A 110 -10.50 14.17 -2.92
N ILE A 111 -10.62 13.64 -4.15
CA ILE A 111 -9.48 13.32 -5.01
C ILE A 111 -8.66 14.58 -5.28
N LEU A 112 -9.31 15.66 -5.74
CA LEU A 112 -8.64 16.91 -6.06
C LEU A 112 -7.90 17.50 -4.85
N ILE A 113 -8.58 17.62 -3.71
CA ILE A 113 -7.98 18.15 -2.47
C ILE A 113 -6.80 17.28 -2.03
N SER A 114 -6.95 15.95 -2.07
CA SER A 114 -5.89 15.03 -1.65
C SER A 114 -4.68 15.11 -2.57
N ILE A 115 -4.87 15.22 -3.89
CA ILE A 115 -3.78 15.42 -4.86
C ILE A 115 -3.11 16.78 -4.64
N CYS A 116 -3.88 17.84 -4.43
CA CYS A 116 -3.33 19.17 -4.13
C CYS A 116 -2.49 19.15 -2.86
N LEU A 117 -2.96 18.49 -1.80
CA LEU A 117 -2.19 18.32 -0.56
C LEU A 117 -0.91 17.52 -0.81
N LEU A 118 -0.99 16.38 -1.49
CA LEU A 118 0.19 15.54 -1.76
C LEU A 118 1.23 16.23 -2.65
N TRP A 119 0.82 17.14 -3.53
CA TRP A 119 1.72 17.83 -4.46
C TRP A 119 2.27 19.13 -3.89
N PHE A 120 1.43 19.95 -3.26
CA PHE A 120 1.78 21.32 -2.87
C PHE A 120 2.11 21.48 -1.39
N TYR A 121 1.84 20.48 -0.54
CA TYR A 121 2.19 20.58 0.88
C TYR A 121 3.72 20.55 1.04
N PRO A 122 4.33 21.61 1.63
CA PRO A 122 5.78 21.79 1.57
C PRO A 122 6.47 20.90 2.61
N VAL A 123 7.13 19.85 2.14
CA VAL A 123 8.05 19.03 2.92
C VAL A 123 9.32 18.81 2.12
N SER A 124 10.46 18.98 2.77
CA SER A 124 11.78 18.84 2.15
C SER A 124 12.75 18.19 3.13
N GLY A 125 13.85 17.66 2.60
CA GLY A 125 14.86 16.96 3.40
C GLY A 125 14.71 15.44 3.35
N ASP A 126 15.02 14.79 4.47
CA ASP A 126 14.98 13.33 4.61
C ASP A 126 13.54 12.81 4.65
N GLN A 127 13.35 11.53 4.30
CA GLN A 127 12.03 10.88 4.30
C GLN A 127 11.39 10.83 5.70
N ILE A 128 12.17 10.96 6.77
CA ILE A 128 11.67 11.05 8.15
C ILE A 128 10.62 12.15 8.33
N GLU A 129 10.76 13.25 7.58
CA GLU A 129 9.85 14.40 7.65
C GLU A 129 8.45 14.08 7.16
N ILE A 130 8.29 13.05 6.30
CA ILE A 130 6.98 12.61 5.81
C ILE A 130 6.28 11.72 6.85
N VAL A 131 7.06 11.03 7.70
CA VAL A 131 6.57 9.96 8.56
C VAL A 131 6.50 10.30 10.04
N THR A 132 6.86 11.52 10.41
CA THR A 132 6.83 12.04 11.78
C THR A 132 5.89 13.25 11.93
N ASN A 133 5.57 13.58 13.18
CA ASN A 133 4.83 14.77 13.60
C ASN A 133 3.51 14.98 12.82
N PHE A 134 3.13 16.24 12.62
CA PHE A 134 1.91 16.62 11.91
C PHE A 134 1.94 16.27 10.42
N ASN A 135 3.12 16.23 9.79
CA ASN A 135 3.28 15.84 8.39
C ASN A 135 2.72 14.42 8.17
N ARG A 136 3.04 13.49 9.07
CA ARG A 136 2.49 12.13 9.04
C ARG A 136 0.96 12.12 9.09
N ILE A 137 0.36 12.93 9.95
CA ILE A 137 -1.11 13.03 10.05
C ILE A 137 -1.68 13.54 8.72
N ILE A 138 -1.13 14.64 8.20
CA ILE A 138 -1.62 15.31 6.99
C ILE A 138 -1.55 14.37 5.78
N PHE A 139 -0.40 13.74 5.56
CA PHE A 139 -0.24 12.80 4.45
C PHE A 139 -1.09 11.54 4.61
N SER A 140 -1.29 11.06 5.85
CA SER A 140 -2.16 9.91 6.09
C SER A 140 -3.62 10.23 5.84
N ILE A 141 -4.10 11.41 6.25
CA ILE A 141 -5.45 11.88 5.94
C ILE A 141 -5.60 11.99 4.43
N ALA A 142 -4.65 12.66 3.74
CA ALA A 142 -4.68 12.81 2.29
C ALA A 142 -4.72 11.44 1.57
N ALA A 143 -3.94 10.46 2.03
CA ALA A 143 -3.96 9.12 1.47
C ALA A 143 -5.32 8.42 1.68
N VAL A 144 -5.87 8.44 2.89
CA VAL A 144 -7.16 7.82 3.20
C VAL A 144 -8.31 8.50 2.45
N THR A 145 -8.31 9.84 2.35
CA THR A 145 -9.33 10.59 1.60
C THR A 145 -9.21 10.39 0.10
N LEU A 146 -7.98 10.25 -0.43
CA LEU A 146 -7.76 9.89 -1.82
C LEU A 146 -8.35 8.51 -2.13
N THR A 147 -8.09 7.53 -1.27
CA THR A 147 -8.67 6.18 -1.39
C THR A 147 -10.19 6.21 -1.33
N LEU A 148 -10.78 6.95 -0.38
CA LEU A 148 -12.24 7.12 -0.30
C LEU A 148 -12.81 7.78 -1.57
N GLY A 149 -12.11 8.81 -2.07
CA GLY A 149 -12.47 9.51 -3.30
C GLY A 149 -12.55 8.54 -4.49
N PHE A 150 -11.51 7.75 -4.73
CA PHE A 150 -11.53 6.74 -5.81
C PHE A 150 -12.54 5.61 -5.56
N TYR A 151 -12.67 5.14 -4.32
CA TYR A 151 -13.63 4.09 -3.95
C TYR A 151 -15.07 4.49 -4.27
N LYS A 152 -15.42 5.77 -4.07
CA LYS A 152 -16.77 6.30 -4.31
C LYS A 152 -16.92 7.05 -5.62
N LEU A 153 -15.88 7.04 -6.48
CA LEU A 153 -15.91 7.71 -7.76
C LEU A 153 -16.89 6.99 -8.70
N GLU A 154 -18.03 7.61 -8.96
CA GLU A 154 -19.01 7.13 -9.94
C GLU A 154 -18.58 7.58 -11.35
N ILE A 155 -17.72 6.81 -12.02
CA ILE A 155 -17.34 7.08 -13.41
C ILE A 155 -18.49 6.64 -14.33
N ILE A 156 -19.10 7.60 -15.02
CA ILE A 156 -20.26 7.35 -15.89
C ILE A 156 -19.87 6.51 -17.12
N THR A 157 -18.68 6.71 -17.70
CA THR A 157 -18.13 5.85 -18.78
C THR A 157 -16.62 5.96 -18.85
N MET A 158 -15.89 4.85 -18.68
CA MET A 158 -14.45 4.79 -18.96
C MET A 158 -14.21 4.08 -20.30
N PRO A 159 -13.34 4.61 -21.20
CA PRO A 159 -13.02 3.92 -22.45
C PRO A 159 -12.50 2.51 -22.18
N SER A 160 -13.04 1.52 -22.90
CA SER A 160 -12.74 0.10 -22.66
C SER A 160 -11.25 -0.23 -22.76
N SER A 161 -10.52 0.41 -23.68
CA SER A 161 -9.07 0.25 -23.81
C SER A 161 -8.32 0.73 -22.58
N LEU A 162 -8.68 1.90 -22.03
CA LEU A 162 -8.04 2.46 -20.86
C LEU A 162 -8.32 1.62 -19.61
N SER A 163 -9.57 1.16 -19.45
CA SER A 163 -9.95 0.24 -18.36
C SER A 163 -9.13 -1.05 -18.41
N LYS A 164 -8.95 -1.66 -19.60
CA LYS A 164 -8.12 -2.86 -19.75
C LYS A 164 -6.65 -2.62 -19.38
N ILE A 165 -6.08 -1.49 -19.81
CA ILE A 165 -4.69 -1.15 -19.50
C ILE A 165 -4.51 -0.96 -17.99
N LEU A 166 -5.37 -0.16 -17.35
CA LEU A 166 -5.28 0.09 -15.91
C LEU A 166 -5.55 -1.17 -15.09
N SER A 167 -6.51 -2.01 -15.50
CA SER A 167 -6.76 -3.30 -14.85
C SER A 167 -5.55 -4.21 -14.95
N ASN A 168 -4.92 -4.30 -16.13
CA ASN A 168 -3.75 -5.13 -16.33
C ASN A 168 -2.54 -4.64 -15.50
N ILE A 169 -2.32 -3.33 -15.45
CA ILE A 169 -1.28 -2.75 -14.56
C ILE A 169 -1.61 -3.07 -13.10
N GLY A 170 -2.87 -2.91 -12.70
CA GLY A 170 -3.39 -3.24 -11.37
C GLY A 170 -3.14 -4.69 -10.97
N GLU A 171 -3.45 -5.63 -11.85
CA GLU A 171 -3.21 -7.06 -11.64
C GLU A 171 -1.72 -7.41 -11.52
N ALA A 172 -0.85 -6.73 -12.29
CA ALA A 172 0.59 -6.94 -12.27
C ALA A 172 1.33 -6.09 -11.20
N THR A 173 0.62 -5.36 -10.33
CA THR A 173 1.22 -4.46 -9.32
C THR A 173 2.19 -5.15 -8.38
N TYR A 174 1.92 -6.41 -8.02
CA TYR A 174 2.80 -7.21 -7.19
C TYR A 174 4.18 -7.43 -7.85
N GLY A 175 4.19 -7.84 -9.11
CA GLY A 175 5.41 -7.96 -9.91
C GLY A 175 6.14 -6.62 -10.03
N ILE A 176 5.40 -5.53 -10.32
CA ILE A 176 5.97 -4.18 -10.44
C ILE A 176 6.68 -3.78 -9.13
N TYR A 177 6.04 -4.04 -7.99
CA TYR A 177 6.58 -3.75 -6.67
C TYR A 177 7.90 -4.48 -6.41
N LEU A 178 7.99 -5.76 -6.75
CA LEU A 178 9.19 -6.57 -6.47
C LEU A 178 10.34 -6.37 -7.46
N ILE A 179 10.02 -6.10 -8.72
CA ILE A 179 11.00 -6.11 -9.81
C ILE A 179 11.63 -4.74 -10.03
N HIS A 180 10.95 -3.64 -9.68
CA HIS A 180 11.50 -2.29 -9.94
C HIS A 180 12.87 -2.01 -9.30
N PRO A 181 13.19 -2.45 -8.06
CA PRO A 181 14.52 -2.20 -7.49
C PRO A 181 15.59 -3.02 -8.21
N VAL A 182 15.24 -4.26 -8.60
CA VAL A 182 16.14 -5.14 -9.34
C VAL A 182 16.46 -4.51 -10.70
N VAL A 183 15.44 -4.13 -11.47
CA VAL A 183 15.61 -3.48 -12.77
C VAL A 183 16.43 -2.20 -12.65
N PHE A 184 16.15 -1.35 -11.65
CA PHE A 184 16.91 -0.13 -11.40
C PHE A 184 18.40 -0.43 -11.13
N LEU A 185 18.71 -1.40 -10.27
CA LEU A 185 20.08 -1.79 -9.95
C LEU A 185 20.83 -2.35 -11.17
N TYR A 186 20.15 -3.16 -12.00
CA TYR A 186 20.75 -3.66 -13.25
C TYR A 186 21.02 -2.52 -14.24
N ILE A 187 20.06 -1.61 -14.44
CA ILE A 187 20.24 -0.48 -15.36
C ILE A 187 21.42 0.39 -14.90
N THR A 188 21.44 0.80 -13.64
CA THR A 188 22.49 1.67 -13.09
C THR A 188 23.86 1.02 -13.06
N ARG A 189 23.94 -0.31 -12.91
CA ARG A 189 25.21 -1.04 -12.91
C ARG A 189 25.80 -1.22 -14.31
N PHE A 190 24.96 -1.48 -15.31
CA PHE A 190 25.42 -1.84 -16.66
C PHE A 190 25.36 -0.68 -17.66
N PHE A 191 24.56 0.35 -17.39
CA PHE A 191 24.39 1.50 -18.26
C PHE A 191 24.70 2.79 -17.50
N ASN A 192 25.55 3.62 -18.07
CA ASN A 192 25.84 4.95 -17.54
C ASN A 192 24.97 5.99 -18.26
N LEU A 193 23.67 5.99 -17.97
CA LEU A 193 22.72 6.96 -18.53
C LEU A 193 22.51 8.15 -17.59
N ASN A 194 22.00 9.26 -18.13
CA ASN A 194 21.45 10.35 -17.32
C ASN A 194 20.30 9.83 -16.44
N SER A 195 20.18 10.35 -15.21
CA SER A 195 19.10 10.14 -14.26
C SER A 195 17.70 10.06 -14.88
N TYR A 196 17.33 10.97 -15.78
CA TYR A 196 16.01 10.96 -16.42
C TYR A 196 15.79 9.73 -17.30
N LEU A 197 16.80 9.35 -18.09
CA LEU A 197 16.75 8.16 -18.95
C LEU A 197 16.77 6.87 -18.12
N ASN A 198 17.54 6.84 -17.03
CA ASN A 198 17.53 5.72 -16.08
C ASN A 198 16.15 5.48 -15.51
N ILE A 199 15.47 6.54 -15.03
CA ILE A 199 14.12 6.44 -14.47
C ILE A 199 13.13 5.96 -15.55
N LEU A 200 13.15 6.59 -16.73
CA LEU A 200 12.26 6.22 -17.83
C LEU A 200 12.44 4.74 -18.23
N LEU A 201 13.68 4.30 -18.41
CA LEU A 201 14.00 2.92 -18.78
C LEU A 201 13.61 1.94 -17.67
N THR A 202 13.82 2.32 -16.40
CA THR A 202 13.39 1.52 -15.24
C THR A 202 11.88 1.31 -15.26
N ILE A 203 11.09 2.36 -15.47
CA ILE A 203 9.63 2.27 -15.54
C ILE A 203 9.20 1.33 -16.68
N ILE A 204 9.72 1.55 -17.89
CA ILE A 204 9.35 0.77 -19.07
C ILE A 204 9.70 -0.71 -18.87
N LEU A 205 10.95 -1.01 -18.49
CA LEU A 205 11.40 -2.39 -18.31
C LEU A 205 10.70 -3.07 -17.15
N THR A 206 10.43 -2.37 -16.05
CA THR A 206 9.66 -2.93 -14.93
C THR A 206 8.26 -3.32 -15.36
N LEU A 207 7.53 -2.45 -16.08
CA LEU A 207 6.18 -2.76 -16.56
C LEU A 207 6.16 -3.94 -17.53
N LEU A 208 7.16 -4.03 -18.42
CA LEU A 208 7.28 -5.14 -19.37
C LEU A 208 7.59 -6.45 -18.65
N ILE A 209 8.65 -6.49 -17.84
CA ILE A 209 9.09 -7.70 -17.14
C ILE A 209 8.01 -8.16 -16.17
N SER A 210 7.39 -7.25 -15.42
CA SER A 210 6.33 -7.61 -14.45
C SER A 210 5.10 -8.19 -15.15
N ASN A 211 4.71 -7.65 -16.30
CA ASN A 211 3.62 -8.25 -17.09
C ASN A 211 3.99 -9.65 -17.60
N LEU A 212 5.20 -9.84 -18.13
CA LEU A 212 5.66 -11.16 -18.56
C LEU A 212 5.61 -12.14 -17.39
N LEU A 213 6.15 -11.76 -16.23
CA LEU A 213 6.12 -12.59 -15.02
C LEU A 213 4.69 -12.90 -14.57
N TYR A 214 3.79 -11.91 -14.63
CA TYR A 214 2.38 -12.11 -14.29
C TYR A 214 1.72 -13.17 -15.17
N TYR A 215 1.87 -13.08 -16.50
CA TYR A 215 1.24 -14.02 -17.42
C TYR A 215 1.90 -15.41 -17.45
N PHE A 216 3.23 -15.48 -17.35
CA PHE A 216 3.98 -16.73 -17.47
C PHE A 216 4.19 -17.48 -16.14
N TYR A 217 4.19 -16.76 -15.01
CA TYR A 217 4.41 -17.36 -13.70
C TYR A 217 3.21 -17.14 -12.77
N GLU A 218 2.91 -15.89 -12.39
CA GLU A 218 1.94 -15.64 -11.32
C GLU A 218 0.55 -16.23 -11.63
N LYS A 219 0.01 -15.94 -12.82
CA LYS A 219 -1.32 -16.40 -13.24
C LYS A 219 -1.42 -17.93 -13.34
N PRO A 220 -0.46 -18.67 -13.92
CA PRO A 220 -0.41 -20.12 -13.83
C PRO A 220 -0.38 -20.67 -12.39
N PHE A 221 0.49 -20.14 -11.53
CA PHE A 221 0.61 -20.62 -10.14
C PHE A 221 -0.65 -20.31 -9.32
N ILE A 222 -1.28 -19.15 -9.51
CA ILE A 222 -2.59 -18.82 -8.91
C ILE A 222 -3.65 -19.82 -9.34
N LYS A 223 -3.70 -20.20 -10.63
CA LYS A 223 -4.65 -21.21 -11.14
C LYS A 223 -4.41 -22.58 -10.51
N ILE A 224 -3.15 -22.99 -10.32
CA ILE A 224 -2.80 -24.24 -9.64
C ILE A 224 -3.27 -24.19 -8.18
N GLY A 225 -2.97 -23.12 -7.44
CA GLY A 225 -3.38 -22.95 -6.06
C GLY A 225 -4.91 -22.97 -5.88
N LYS A 226 -5.65 -22.29 -6.79
CA LYS A 226 -7.11 -22.34 -6.81
C LYS A 226 -7.62 -23.78 -6.99
N ARG A 227 -7.09 -24.53 -7.98
CA ARG A 227 -7.49 -25.92 -8.23
C ARG A 227 -7.25 -26.85 -7.04
N LEU A 228 -6.18 -26.63 -6.28
CA LEU A 228 -5.85 -27.44 -5.09
C LEU A 228 -6.75 -27.12 -3.90
N THR A 229 -7.13 -25.84 -3.72
CA THR A 229 -7.93 -25.39 -2.58
C THR A 229 -9.44 -25.56 -2.77
N THR A 230 -9.95 -25.45 -4.00
CA THR A 230 -11.38 -25.68 -4.29
C THR A 230 -11.75 -27.15 -4.47
N ARG A 231 -10.79 -28.09 -4.45
CA ARG A 231 -11.03 -29.54 -4.60
C ARG A 231 -11.49 -30.28 -3.32
N SER A 232 -12.02 -29.57 -2.32
CA SER A 232 -12.43 -30.16 -1.03
C SER A 232 -13.86 -29.82 -0.60
N VAL A 233 -14.80 -29.78 -1.55
CA VAL A 233 -16.25 -29.83 -1.25
C VAL A 233 -16.97 -30.62 -2.35
N THR A 234 -16.79 -31.93 -2.35
CA THR A 234 -17.71 -32.92 -2.97
C THR A 234 -17.62 -34.20 -2.15
#